data_AF-A0A2V7M3E2-F1
#
_entry.id   AF-A0A2V7M3E2-F1
#
_cell.length_a   1.000
_cell.length_b   1.000
_cell.length_c   1.000
_cell.angle_alpha   90.00
_cell.angle_beta   90.00
_cell.angle_gamma   90.00
#
_symmetry.space_group_name_H-M   'P 1'
#
loop_
_entity.id
_entity.type
_entity.pdbx_description
1 polymer ?
#
loop_
_entity_poly.entity_id
_entity_poly.type
_entity_poly.pdbx_seq_one_letter_code
_entity_poly.pdbx_strand_id
1 'polypeptide(L)' 'MKSSASSSPARSRASAKKEEATALFALLEEHEHEQVSLVYEPSSGYRGIIAIHDTTLGPALGGTRFWHYASDRDA' A
#
# COMPACT_ATOMS: atom_id res chain seq x y z
N MET A 1 48.97 -16.90 0.26
CA MET A 1 48.11 -18.03 0.70
C MET A 1 47.11 -17.50 1.72
N LYS A 2 45.79 -17.58 1.43
CA LYS A 2 44.62 -17.54 2.36
C LYS A 2 44.41 -16.18 3.08
N SER A 3 43.22 -15.61 3.27
CA SER A 3 41.84 -16.03 3.02
C SER A 3 40.91 -14.82 3.23
N SER A 4 39.80 -14.85 2.48
CA SER A 4 38.56 -14.10 2.61
C SER A 4 38.04 -13.83 4.03
N ALA A 5 37.39 -12.69 4.22
CA ALA A 5 36.15 -12.59 4.98
C ALA A 5 35.29 -11.44 4.41
N SER A 6 34.24 -11.80 3.66
CA SER A 6 33.22 -10.88 3.19
C SER A 6 32.35 -10.43 4.37
N SER A 7 32.44 -9.15 4.77
CA SER A 7 31.44 -8.59 5.69
C SER A 7 30.28 -8.03 4.87
N SER A 8 29.31 -8.90 4.59
CA SER A 8 27.98 -8.46 4.15
C SER A 8 27.03 -8.58 5.32
N PRO A 9 26.25 -7.52 5.63
CA PRO A 9 24.91 -7.74 6.14
C PRO A 9 23.92 -6.86 5.38
N ALA A 10 23.48 -7.32 4.21
CA ALA A 10 22.32 -6.76 3.50
C ALA A 10 21.00 -7.30 4.09
N ARG A 11 20.77 -7.12 5.40
CA ARG A 11 19.55 -7.60 6.07
C ARG A 11 18.89 -6.47 6.87
N SER A 12 18.17 -5.58 6.20
CA SER A 12 17.28 -4.63 6.90
C SER A 12 16.09 -4.07 6.12
N ARG A 13 16.02 -4.18 4.77
CA ARG A 13 14.91 -3.58 4.00
C ARG A 13 13.62 -4.42 3.91
N ALA A 14 13.68 -5.72 4.21
CA ALA A 14 12.54 -6.62 4.04
C ALA A 14 11.55 -6.58 5.22
N SER A 15 12.02 -6.23 6.42
CA SER A 15 11.20 -6.24 7.65
C SER A 15 10.19 -5.10 7.69
N ALA A 16 10.62 -3.88 7.34
CA ALA A 16 9.79 -2.68 7.39
C ALA A 16 8.58 -2.73 6.42
N LYS A 17 8.77 -3.33 5.23
CA LYS A 17 7.67 -3.48 4.25
C LYS A 17 6.56 -4.42 4.72
N LYS A 18 6.86 -5.34 5.65
CA LYS A 18 5.88 -6.30 6.16
C LYS A 18 4.91 -5.64 7.14
N GLU A 19 5.41 -4.69 7.93
CA GLU A 19 4.62 -3.95 8.93
C GLU A 19 3.58 -3.04 8.27
N GLU A 20 3.93 -2.33 7.19
CA GLU A 20 2.97 -1.48 6.46
C GLU A 20 1.81 -2.28 5.84
N ALA A 21 2.10 -3.44 5.25
CA ALA A 21 1.06 -4.30 4.68
C ALA A 21 0.13 -4.88 5.75
N THR A 22 0.65 -5.21 6.94
CA THR A 22 -0.16 -5.62 8.09
C THR A 22 -1.00 -4.47 8.65
N ALA A 23 -0.46 -3.24 8.63
CA ALA A 23 -1.19 -2.05 9.09
C ALA A 23 -2.42 -1.71 8.21
N LEU A 24 -2.38 -2.04 6.92
CA LEU A 24 -3.52 -1.80 6.03
C LEU A 24 -4.77 -2.56 6.50
N PHE A 25 -4.65 -3.86 6.81
CA PHE A 25 -5.80 -4.65 7.28
C PHE A 25 -6.36 -4.15 8.61
N ALA A 26 -5.49 -3.66 9.52
CA ALA A 26 -5.94 -3.03 10.75
C ALA A 26 -6.76 -1.76 10.49
N LEU A 27 -6.37 -0.96 9.49
CA LEU A 27 -7.14 0.23 9.07
C LEU A 27 -8.48 -0.13 8.40
N LEU A 28 -8.51 -1.20 7.59
CA LEU A 28 -9.77 -1.69 7.02
C LEU A 28 -10.75 -2.12 8.12
N GLU A 29 -10.26 -2.82 9.15
CA GLU A 29 -11.06 -3.23 10.31
C GLU A 29 -11.54 -2.02 11.14
N GLU A 30 -10.63 -1.08 11.44
CA GLU A 30 -10.95 0.14 12.20
C GLU A 30 -12.01 1.01 11.52
N HIS A 31 -11.98 1.10 10.19
CA HIS A 31 -12.90 1.90 9.40
C HIS A 31 -13.97 1.09 8.66
N GLU A 32 -14.13 -0.18 9.01
CA GLU A 32 -15.15 -1.08 8.47
C GLU A 32 -15.23 -1.10 6.93
N HIS A 33 -14.09 -0.95 6.24
CA HIS A 33 -14.04 -0.98 4.77
C HIS A 33 -14.11 -2.40 4.26
N GLU A 34 -15.05 -2.67 3.35
CA GLU A 34 -15.15 -3.96 2.66
C GLU A 34 -13.94 -4.24 1.76
N GLN A 35 -13.40 -3.22 1.07
CA GLN A 35 -12.33 -3.43 0.08
C GLN A 35 -11.48 -2.18 -0.17
N VAL A 36 -10.17 -2.39 -0.34
CA VAL A 36 -9.24 -1.41 -0.92
C VAL A 36 -8.47 -2.04 -2.08
N SER A 37 -8.45 -1.38 -3.24
CA SER A 37 -7.71 -1.80 -4.43
C SER A 37 -6.64 -0.77 -4.79
N LEU A 38 -5.39 -1.22 -4.90
CA LEU A 38 -4.25 -0.41 -5.33
C LEU A 38 -3.99 -0.66 -6.82
N VAL A 39 -4.01 0.42 -7.61
CA VAL A 39 -3.80 0.36 -9.05
C VAL A 39 -2.50 1.09 -9.38
N TYR A 40 -1.59 0.41 -10.07
CA TYR A 40 -0.37 1.00 -10.59
C TYR A 40 -0.27 0.68 -12.08
N GLU A 41 -0.21 1.73 -12.91
CA GLU A 41 -0.07 1.62 -14.36
C GLU A 41 1.20 2.38 -14.78
N PRO A 42 2.30 1.66 -15.07
CA PRO A 42 3.60 2.28 -15.32
C PRO A 42 3.69 3.12 -16.60
N SER A 43 2.90 2.82 -17.64
CA SER A 43 3.04 3.50 -18.94
C SER A 43 2.53 4.94 -18.93
N SER A 44 1.51 5.22 -18.12
CA SER A 44 0.99 6.56 -17.83
C SER A 44 1.54 7.14 -16.52
N GLY A 45 2.24 6.34 -15.71
CA GLY A 45 2.66 6.72 -14.36
C GLY A 45 1.51 6.85 -13.37
N TYR A 46 0.34 6.27 -13.69
CA TYR A 46 -0.84 6.34 -12.84
C TYR A 46 -0.66 5.49 -11.58
N ARG A 47 -1.00 6.10 -10.44
CA ARG A 47 -1.14 5.46 -9.14
C ARG A 47 -2.49 5.86 -8.58
N GLY A 48 -3.32 4.88 -8.28
CA GLY A 48 -4.68 5.10 -7.79
C GLY A 48 -5.03 4.15 -6.67
N ILE A 49 -5.90 4.62 -5.79
CA ILE A 49 -6.46 3.84 -4.68
C ILE A 49 -7.98 3.91 -4.83
N ILE A 50 -8.63 2.76 -4.81
CA ILE A 50 -10.09 2.64 -4.80
C ILE A 50 -10.48 2.01 -3.48
N ALA A 51 -11.12 2.77 -2.61
CA ALA A 51 -11.62 2.33 -1.32
C ALA A 51 -13.14 2.22 -1.35
N ILE A 52 -13.67 1.05 -1.00
CA ILE A 52 -15.10 0.76 -0.88
C ILE A 52 -15.38 0.51 0.59
N HIS A 53 -16.22 1.37 1.16
CA HIS A 53 -16.62 1.27 2.55
C HIS A 53 -17.69 0.20 2.75
N ASP A 54 -18.84 0.32 2.07
CA ASP A 54 -20.00 -0.55 2.25
C ASP A 54 -20.80 -0.66 0.94
N THR A 55 -21.24 -1.87 0.59
CA THR A 55 -22.10 -2.17 -0.57
C THR A 55 -23.46 -2.76 -0.21
N THR A 56 -23.84 -2.74 1.07
CA THR A 56 -25.10 -3.31 1.59
C THR A 56 -26.35 -2.78 0.87
N LEU A 57 -26.39 -1.49 0.55
CA LEU A 57 -27.53 -0.85 -0.13
C LEU A 57 -27.45 -0.89 -1.67
N GLY A 58 -26.40 -1.50 -2.23
CA GLY A 58 -26.17 -1.60 -3.67
C GLY A 58 -24.75 -1.25 -4.08
N PRO A 59 -24.48 -1.10 -5.39
CA PRO A 59 -23.15 -0.81 -5.89
C PRO A 59 -22.57 0.48 -5.32
N ALA A 60 -21.29 0.46 -4.91
CA ALA A 60 -20.60 1.64 -4.41
C ALA A 60 -20.48 2.72 -5.51
N LEU A 61 -20.89 3.94 -5.17
CA LEU A 61 -20.74 5.12 -6.02
C LEU A 61 -19.98 6.19 -5.24
N GLY A 62 -18.90 6.72 -5.85
CA GLY A 62 -18.04 7.71 -5.24
C GLY A 62 -17.39 8.62 -6.28
N GLY A 63 -16.94 9.80 -5.83
CA GLY A 63 -16.18 10.71 -6.67
C GLY A 63 -14.71 10.31 -6.80
N THR A 64 -14.05 10.73 -7.87
CA THR A 64 -12.59 10.59 -8.02
C THR A 64 -11.91 11.90 -7.65
N ARG A 65 -10.90 11.82 -6.77
CA ARG A 65 -10.02 12.95 -6.44
C ARG A 65 -8.65 12.72 -7.06
N PHE A 66 -8.15 13.70 -7.79
CA PHE A 66 -6.76 13.74 -8.25
C PHE A 66 -6.01 14.80 -7.44
N TRP A 67 -5.02 14.38 -6.66
CA TRP A 67 -4.27 15.27 -5.79
C TRP A 67 -2.82 14.80 -5.62
N HIS A 68 -1.91 15.74 -5.39
CA HIS A 68 -0.51 15.44 -5.09
C HIS A 68 -0.34 15.29 -3.58
N TYR A 69 -0.35 14.04 -3.11
CA TYR A 69 0.00 13.71 -1.73
C TYR A 69 1.52 13.64 -1.54
N ALA A 70 1.99 13.92 -0.32
CA ALA A 70 3.42 13.90 0.00
C ALA A 70 3.97 12.47 0.03
N SER A 71 3.14 11.49 0.40
CA SER A 71 3.47 10.07 0.42
C SER A 71 2.26 9.19 0.07
N ASP A 72 2.51 7.93 -0.28
CA ASP A 72 1.46 6.95 -0.57
C ASP A 72 0.59 6.63 0.66
N ARG A 73 1.07 6.91 1.89
CA ARG A 73 0.32 6.73 3.14
C ARG A 73 -0.66 7.88 3.42
N ASP A 74 -0.41 9.06 2.86
CA ASP A 74 -1.28 10.23 3.03
C ASP A 74 -2.47 10.23 2.05
N ALA A 75 -2.44 9.35 1.05
CA ALA A 75 -3.45 9.19 0.00
C ALA A 75 -4.58 8.26 0.42
#